data_AF-X0Z383-F1
#
_entry.id   AF-X0Z383-F1
#
_cell.length_a   1.000
_cell.length_b   1.000
_cell.length_c   1.000
_cell.angle_alpha   90.00
_cell.angle_beta   90.00
_cell.angle_gamma   90.00
#
_symmetry.space_group_name_H-M   'P 1'
#
loop_
_entity.id
_entity.type
_entity.pdbx_description
1 polymer ?
#
loop_
_entity_poly.entity_id
_entity_poly.type
_entity_poly.pdbx_seq_one_letter_code
_entity_poly.pdbx_strand_id
1 'polypeptide(L)'
;DGATKEITPLEARTRELSYAGDIYLDMIPITIDKRTQREEAQETIKIYIGKLPIMLKSCRCPLRDLTAQELINRGEDPLDPGGYFIINGTERVLVTQEDLAPNRILAEESSKSSSATHQAKVFSTKNGFRAPVTIERKKDGNLRVSFPSVPGKIPLAILMRALGLKSDREIFEAISDNPEIQKELIPVIDVASEIQVHQDPEKSLQNALDYIGKRVAVGQTKDYRIKRACQVLDRYLLPHIGNDESDRIKKAYYLGQMSQKVMELSLGLREPDDKDHYANKRLKLAGELFTSLFRVAFLNLVKEVKYQLERI
;
A
#
# COMPACT_ATOMS: atom_id res chain seq x y z
N ASP A 1 -30.23 -31.02 11.58
CA ASP A 1 -31.16 -30.03 11.01
C ASP A 1 -30.45 -28.94 10.19
N GLY A 2 -29.83 -29.30 9.06
CA GLY A 2 -28.91 -28.44 8.31
C GLY A 2 -29.32 -28.17 6.86
N ALA A 3 -30.60 -27.93 6.59
CA ALA A 3 -31.05 -27.58 5.24
C ALA A 3 -30.62 -26.15 4.89
N THR A 4 -29.73 -25.99 3.92
CA THR A 4 -29.40 -24.69 3.32
C THR A 4 -30.60 -24.22 2.49
N LYS A 5 -31.46 -23.39 3.09
CA LYS A 5 -32.56 -22.75 2.37
C LYS A 5 -32.04 -21.50 1.66
N GLU A 6 -32.33 -21.38 0.37
CA GLU A 6 -32.12 -20.13 -0.35
C GLU A 6 -32.97 -19.02 0.27
N ILE A 7 -32.36 -17.86 0.49
CA ILE A 7 -33.02 -16.68 1.07
C ILE A 7 -33.25 -15.69 -0.06
N THR A 8 -34.50 -15.28 -0.26
CA THR A 8 -34.84 -14.19 -1.18
C THR A 8 -34.58 -12.81 -0.53
N PRO A 9 -34.35 -11.74 -1.31
CA PRO A 9 -34.15 -10.41 -0.73
C PRO A 9 -35.37 -9.92 0.09
N LEU A 10 -36.60 -10.14 -0.39
CA LEU A 10 -37.83 -9.90 0.40
C LEU A 10 -37.87 -10.65 1.73
N GLU A 11 -37.52 -11.95 1.76
CA GLU A 11 -37.42 -12.71 3.00
C GLU A 11 -36.33 -12.13 3.92
N ALA A 12 -35.19 -11.69 3.36
CA ALA A 12 -34.12 -11.09 4.14
C ALA A 12 -34.55 -9.78 4.82
N ARG A 13 -35.32 -8.94 4.12
CA ARG A 13 -35.94 -7.72 4.69
C ARG A 13 -36.90 -8.07 5.82
N THR A 14 -37.86 -8.95 5.54
CA THR A 14 -38.98 -9.26 6.46
C THR A 14 -38.54 -9.98 7.73
N ARG A 15 -37.51 -10.83 7.62
CA ARG A 15 -37.04 -11.68 8.73
C ARG A 15 -35.81 -11.13 9.45
N GLU A 16 -35.42 -9.89 9.16
CA GLU A 16 -34.21 -9.25 9.73
C GLU A 16 -32.92 -10.04 9.46
N LEU A 17 -32.84 -10.71 8.31
CA LEU A 17 -31.66 -11.49 7.92
C LEU A 17 -30.72 -10.67 7.04
N SER A 18 -29.47 -11.11 6.94
CA SER A 18 -28.52 -10.58 5.96
C SER A 18 -28.61 -11.36 4.66
N TYR A 19 -28.81 -10.67 3.53
CA TYR A 19 -28.80 -11.27 2.20
C TYR A 19 -27.35 -11.52 1.77
N ALA A 20 -26.89 -12.75 1.95
CA ALA A 20 -25.50 -13.14 1.74
C ALA A 20 -25.39 -14.53 1.14
N GLY A 21 -24.37 -14.73 0.30
CA GLY A 21 -24.03 -16.02 -0.29
C GLY A 21 -22.88 -16.68 0.45
N ASP A 22 -22.87 -18.01 0.50
CA ASP A 22 -21.81 -18.78 1.13
C ASP A 22 -20.56 -18.80 0.24
N ILE A 23 -19.39 -18.61 0.85
CA ILE A 23 -18.08 -18.64 0.18
C ILE A 23 -17.39 -19.95 0.52
N TYR A 24 -16.96 -20.64 -0.52
CA TYR A 24 -16.15 -21.85 -0.41
C TYR A 24 -14.78 -21.61 -1.02
N LEU A 25 -13.75 -22.22 -0.45
CA LEU A 25 -12.39 -22.19 -0.92
C LEU A 25 -11.86 -23.62 -1.07
N ASP A 26 -11.33 -23.92 -2.24
CA ASP A 26 -10.63 -25.17 -2.48
C ASP A 26 -9.22 -25.07 -1.91
N MET A 27 -8.88 -25.95 -0.97
CA MET A 27 -7.59 -26.03 -0.31
C MET A 27 -6.94 -27.38 -0.59
N ILE A 28 -5.62 -27.38 -0.78
CA ILE A 28 -4.81 -28.59 -0.93
C ILE A 28 -3.97 -28.73 0.34
N PRO A 29 -4.24 -29.71 1.22
CA PRO A 29 -3.42 -29.94 2.39
C PRO A 29 -2.05 -30.45 1.97
N ILE A 30 -0.99 -29.87 2.53
CA ILE A 30 0.38 -30.36 2.34
C ILE A 30 0.85 -30.95 3.67
N THR A 31 1.20 -32.23 3.66
CA THR A 31 1.79 -32.91 4.82
C THR A 31 3.29 -33.04 4.61
N ILE A 32 4.07 -32.75 5.65
CA ILE A 32 5.52 -32.92 5.63
C ILE A 32 5.86 -34.18 6.42
N ASP A 33 6.41 -35.20 5.75
CA ASP A 33 6.91 -36.39 6.45
C ASP A 33 8.11 -36.00 7.32
N LYS A 34 7.96 -36.18 8.64
CA LYS A 34 8.99 -35.84 9.64
C LYS A 34 10.31 -36.59 9.42
N ARG A 35 10.31 -37.77 8.77
CA ARG A 35 11.52 -38.59 8.54
C ARG A 35 12.23 -38.24 7.23
N THR A 36 11.49 -37.99 6.17
CA THR A 36 12.06 -37.75 4.83
C THR A 36 12.08 -36.29 4.40
N GLN A 37 11.43 -35.40 5.17
CA GLN A 37 11.21 -33.98 4.83
C GLN A 37 10.57 -33.77 3.45
N ARG A 38 9.85 -34.79 2.95
CA ARG A 38 9.12 -34.70 1.69
C ARG A 38 7.75 -34.09 1.93
N GLU A 39 7.37 -33.20 1.02
CA GLU A 39 6.03 -32.61 0.96
C GLU A 39 5.13 -33.54 0.14
N GLU A 40 4.05 -34.02 0.74
CA GLU A 40 3.02 -34.80 0.08
C GLU A 40 1.74 -33.96 0.03
N ALA A 41 1.30 -33.65 -1.20
CA ALA A 41 0.03 -32.98 -1.46
C ALA A 41 -1.11 -34.00 -1.38
N GLN A 42 -2.10 -33.71 -0.53
CA GLN A 42 -3.32 -34.49 -0.42
C GLN A 42 -4.36 -34.05 -1.44
N GLU A 43 -5.52 -34.72 -1.45
CA GLU A 43 -6.65 -34.34 -2.31
C GLU A 43 -7.17 -32.94 -1.99
N THR A 44 -7.63 -32.25 -3.03
CA THR A 44 -8.26 -30.93 -2.91
C THR A 44 -9.56 -31.04 -2.12
N ILE A 45 -9.64 -30.30 -1.02
CA ILE A 45 -10.83 -30.22 -0.17
C ILE A 45 -11.53 -28.88 -0.32
N LYS A 46 -12.86 -28.89 -0.45
CA LYS A 46 -13.68 -27.69 -0.53
C LYS A 46 -14.14 -27.26 0.86
N ILE A 47 -13.66 -26.13 1.34
CA ILE A 47 -13.89 -25.64 2.70
C ILE A 47 -14.79 -24.41 2.67
N TYR A 48 -15.81 -24.39 3.52
CA TYR A 48 -16.61 -23.18 3.78
C TYR A 48 -15.80 -22.17 4.59
N ILE A 49 -15.66 -20.93 4.09
CA ILE A 49 -14.85 -19.89 4.74
C ILE A 49 -15.67 -18.74 5.32
N GLY A 50 -16.96 -18.63 4.99
CA GLY A 50 -17.84 -17.59 5.51
C GLY A 50 -18.94 -17.18 4.54
N LYS A 51 -19.63 -16.08 4.86
CA LYS A 51 -20.68 -15.49 4.01
C LYS A 51 -20.26 -14.14 3.44
N LEU A 52 -20.64 -13.88 2.20
CA LEU A 52 -20.44 -12.61 1.52
C LEU A 52 -21.79 -11.92 1.27
N PRO A 53 -22.02 -10.70 1.79
CA PRO A 53 -23.17 -9.91 1.39
C PRO A 53 -23.24 -9.75 -0.13
N ILE A 54 -24.41 -10.06 -0.71
CA ILE A 54 -24.62 -9.97 -2.16
C ILE A 54 -25.34 -8.66 -2.46
N MET A 55 -24.77 -7.88 -3.39
CA MET A 55 -25.39 -6.65 -3.87
C MET A 55 -26.62 -6.99 -4.73
N LEU A 56 -27.75 -6.34 -4.47
CA LEU A 56 -28.99 -6.58 -5.22
C LEU A 56 -28.81 -6.21 -6.70
N LYS A 57 -29.38 -7.04 -7.58
CA LYS A 57 -29.25 -6.96 -9.05
C LYS A 57 -27.80 -6.99 -9.59
N SER A 58 -26.82 -7.37 -8.76
CA SER A 58 -25.45 -7.65 -9.21
C SER A 58 -25.33 -9.01 -9.90
N CYS A 59 -24.16 -9.31 -10.48
CA CYS A 59 -23.90 -10.57 -11.19
C CYS A 59 -24.03 -11.85 -10.33
N ARG A 60 -24.08 -11.72 -9.00
CA ARG A 60 -24.28 -12.85 -8.08
C ARG A 60 -25.68 -12.87 -7.46
N CYS A 61 -26.51 -11.87 -7.75
CA CYS A 61 -27.90 -11.84 -7.31
C CYS A 61 -28.78 -12.54 -8.37
N PRO A 62 -29.58 -13.56 -8.00
CA PRO A 62 -30.49 -14.21 -8.94
C PRO A 62 -31.55 -13.29 -9.53
N LEU A 63 -31.79 -12.10 -8.95
CA LEU A 63 -32.76 -11.13 -9.46
C LEU A 63 -32.30 -10.39 -10.73
N ARG A 64 -31.01 -10.43 -11.06
CA ARG A 64 -30.44 -9.62 -12.16
C ARG A 64 -31.06 -9.94 -13.52
N ASP A 65 -31.24 -11.22 -13.80
CA ASP A 65 -31.61 -11.71 -15.14
C ASP A 65 -33.11 -12.09 -15.22
N LEU A 66 -33.90 -11.71 -14.21
CA LEU A 66 -35.34 -11.96 -14.19
C LEU A 66 -36.11 -10.90 -15.00
N THR A 67 -37.17 -11.35 -15.66
CA THR A 67 -38.14 -10.46 -16.32
C THR A 67 -38.95 -9.67 -15.29
N ALA A 68 -39.56 -8.56 -15.72
CA ALA A 68 -40.42 -7.74 -14.86
C ALA A 68 -41.55 -8.57 -14.21
N GLN A 69 -42.17 -9.50 -14.95
CA GLN A 69 -43.22 -10.35 -14.41
C GLN A 69 -42.69 -11.32 -13.35
N GLU A 70 -41.51 -11.90 -13.55
CA GLU A 70 -40.87 -12.79 -12.57
C GLU A 70 -40.46 -12.05 -11.30
N LEU A 71 -40.01 -10.80 -11.40
CA LEU A 71 -39.71 -9.94 -10.26
C LEU A 71 -40.98 -9.66 -9.43
N ILE A 72 -42.07 -9.28 -10.08
CA ILE A 72 -43.38 -9.08 -9.43
C ILE A 72 -43.84 -10.36 -8.72
N ASN A 73 -43.71 -11.51 -9.38
CA ASN A 73 -44.08 -12.80 -8.80
C ASN A 73 -43.23 -13.16 -7.56
N ARG A 74 -42.01 -12.62 -7.45
CA ARG A 74 -41.13 -12.76 -6.27
C ARG A 74 -41.30 -11.64 -5.24
N GLY A 75 -42.24 -10.72 -5.46
CA GLY A 75 -42.52 -9.60 -4.57
C GLY A 75 -41.47 -8.48 -4.61
N GLU A 76 -40.73 -8.37 -5.72
CA GLU A 76 -39.76 -7.30 -5.95
C GLU A 76 -40.29 -6.31 -7.00
N ASP A 77 -39.91 -5.04 -6.89
CA ASP A 77 -40.26 -4.01 -7.87
C ASP A 77 -39.35 -4.10 -9.11
N PRO A 78 -39.90 -4.24 -10.33
CA PRO A 78 -39.11 -4.17 -11.56
C PRO A 78 -38.28 -2.88 -11.69
N LEU A 79 -38.77 -1.76 -11.16
CA LEU A 79 -38.12 -0.44 -11.25
C LEU A 79 -37.03 -0.21 -10.18
N ASP A 80 -36.87 -1.11 -9.21
CA ASP A 80 -35.79 -1.00 -8.22
C ASP A 80 -34.43 -1.01 -8.93
N PRO A 81 -33.56 0.01 -8.78
CA PRO A 81 -32.25 0.02 -9.42
C PRO A 81 -31.29 -1.04 -8.88
N GLY A 82 -31.49 -1.56 -7.65
CA GLY A 82 -30.51 -2.38 -6.95
C GLY A 82 -29.26 -1.59 -6.57
N GLY A 83 -28.11 -2.27 -6.44
CA GLY A 83 -26.84 -1.60 -6.11
C GLY A 83 -26.58 -1.36 -4.62
N TYR A 84 -27.45 -1.88 -3.75
CA TYR A 84 -27.32 -1.85 -2.29
C TYR A 84 -27.32 -3.28 -1.72
N PHE A 85 -27.10 -3.39 -0.41
CA PHE A 85 -27.03 -4.63 0.35
C PHE A 85 -28.15 -4.68 1.38
N ILE A 86 -28.62 -5.87 1.75
CA ILE A 86 -29.53 -6.06 2.89
C ILE A 86 -28.73 -6.70 4.02
N ILE A 87 -28.55 -5.97 5.12
CA ILE A 87 -27.80 -6.41 6.30
C ILE A 87 -28.73 -6.33 7.51
N ASN A 88 -29.02 -7.48 8.11
CA ASN A 88 -29.94 -7.63 9.24
C ASN A 88 -31.29 -6.93 8.98
N GLY A 89 -31.91 -7.23 7.83
CA GLY A 89 -33.16 -6.63 7.38
C GLY A 89 -33.08 -5.19 6.86
N THR A 90 -31.99 -4.47 7.14
CA THR A 90 -31.84 -3.06 6.76
C THR A 90 -31.10 -2.93 5.43
N GLU A 91 -31.63 -2.09 4.54
CA GLU A 91 -30.97 -1.73 3.28
C GLU A 91 -29.82 -0.77 3.53
N ARG A 92 -28.64 -1.11 3.01
CA ARG A 92 -27.40 -0.35 3.16
C ARG A 92 -26.72 -0.17 1.82
N VAL A 93 -26.42 1.07 1.48
CA VAL A 93 -25.66 1.42 0.28
C VAL A 93 -24.25 1.85 0.65
N LEU A 94 -23.26 1.43 -0.14
CA LEU A 94 -21.91 1.94 -0.02
C LEU A 94 -21.79 3.23 -0.84
N VAL A 95 -21.62 4.35 -0.15
CA VAL A 95 -21.40 5.65 -0.80
C VAL A 95 -19.98 5.71 -1.34
N THR A 96 -19.86 6.10 -2.62
CA THR A 96 -18.58 6.32 -3.29
C THR A 96 -17.73 7.31 -2.50
N GLN A 97 -16.46 6.97 -2.27
CA GLN A 97 -15.52 7.83 -1.56
C GLN A 97 -14.54 8.48 -2.53
N GLU A 98 -14.36 9.78 -2.41
CA GLU A 98 -13.30 10.50 -3.11
C GLU A 98 -12.00 10.42 -2.30
N ASP A 99 -10.90 10.04 -2.96
CA ASP A 99 -9.56 10.02 -2.39
C ASP A 99 -8.57 10.70 -3.35
N LEU A 100 -7.42 11.10 -2.83
CA LEU A 100 -6.32 11.57 -3.69
C LEU A 100 -5.81 10.42 -4.54
N ALA A 101 -5.41 10.73 -5.78
CA ALA A 101 -4.85 9.78 -6.71
C ALA A 101 -3.61 9.10 -6.08
N PRO A 102 -3.62 7.77 -5.90
CA PRO A 102 -2.48 7.07 -5.35
C PRO A 102 -1.31 7.11 -6.33
N ASN A 103 -0.10 6.89 -5.84
CA ASN A 103 1.11 6.73 -6.66
C ASN A 103 1.49 7.95 -7.52
N ARG A 104 0.92 9.12 -7.24
CA ARG A 104 1.28 10.39 -7.86
C ARG A 104 2.05 11.28 -6.89
N ILE A 105 3.11 11.90 -7.39
CA ILE A 105 3.92 12.87 -6.63
C ILE A 105 3.22 14.22 -6.69
N LEU A 106 2.86 14.75 -5.53
CA LEU A 106 2.27 16.06 -5.33
C LEU A 106 3.28 16.96 -4.60
N ALA A 107 3.74 18.02 -5.26
CA ALA A 107 4.62 19.02 -4.68
C ALA A 107 3.81 20.22 -4.18
N GLU A 108 4.13 20.69 -2.98
CA GLU A 108 3.46 21.83 -2.36
C GLU A 108 4.43 22.63 -1.49
N GLU A 109 4.09 23.89 -1.26
CA GLU A 109 4.73 24.69 -0.23
C GLU A 109 4.32 24.19 1.15
N SER A 110 5.29 24.15 2.06
CA SER A 110 5.01 23.82 3.45
C SER A 110 4.36 25.00 4.16
N SER A 111 3.57 24.72 5.20
CA SER A 111 2.98 25.79 6.01
C SER A 111 4.07 26.66 6.65
N LYS A 112 3.78 27.96 6.84
CA LYS A 112 4.74 28.93 7.42
C LYS A 112 5.23 28.56 8.83
N SER A 113 4.48 27.73 9.55
CA SER A 113 4.82 27.21 10.89
C SER A 113 5.73 25.98 10.85
N SER A 114 5.94 25.37 9.69
CA SER A 114 6.75 24.16 9.54
C SER A 114 8.25 24.49 9.53
N SER A 115 9.05 23.53 9.97
CA SER A 115 10.52 23.57 9.77
C SER A 115 10.94 23.37 8.30
N ALA A 116 10.02 22.86 7.48
CA ALA A 116 10.20 22.68 6.05
C ALA A 116 9.69 23.91 5.27
N THR A 117 10.31 24.18 4.13
CA THR A 117 9.92 25.23 3.19
C THR A 117 9.03 24.67 2.10
N HIS A 118 9.43 23.54 1.50
CA HIS A 118 8.75 22.88 0.41
C HIS A 118 8.70 21.38 0.68
N GLN A 119 7.66 20.70 0.19
CA GLN A 119 7.55 19.26 0.33
C GLN A 119 6.95 18.60 -0.91
N ALA A 120 7.30 17.34 -1.15
CA ALA A 120 6.62 16.48 -2.08
C ALA A 120 6.11 15.24 -1.36
N LYS A 121 4.86 14.87 -1.62
CA LYS A 121 4.19 13.75 -0.98
C LYS A 121 3.67 12.78 -2.03
N VAL A 122 3.80 11.50 -1.75
CA VAL A 122 3.17 10.41 -2.51
C VAL A 122 2.49 9.45 -1.55
N PHE A 123 1.28 9.02 -1.87
CA PHE A 123 0.63 7.91 -1.21
C PHE A 123 0.87 6.63 -2.02
N SER A 124 1.95 5.93 -1.69
CA SER A 124 2.30 4.68 -2.36
C SER A 124 1.33 3.58 -1.94
N THR A 125 0.53 3.09 -2.88
CA THR A 125 -0.50 2.09 -2.63
C THR A 125 -0.27 0.85 -3.49
N LYS A 126 -0.16 -0.31 -2.85
CA LYS A 126 -0.07 -1.63 -3.49
C LYS A 126 -0.86 -2.66 -2.69
N ASN A 127 -1.73 -3.43 -3.36
CA ASN A 127 -2.46 -4.55 -2.77
C ASN A 127 -3.15 -4.22 -1.42
N GLY A 128 -3.71 -3.01 -1.28
CA GLY A 128 -4.40 -2.55 -0.06
C GLY A 128 -3.51 -1.96 1.03
N PHE A 129 -2.19 -2.06 0.91
CA PHE A 129 -1.26 -1.35 1.78
C PHE A 129 -0.98 0.05 1.24
N ARG A 130 -1.18 1.08 2.07
CA ARG A 130 -0.95 2.50 1.74
C ARG A 130 0.19 3.04 2.62
N ALA A 131 1.30 3.41 1.99
CA ALA A 131 2.46 4.02 2.63
C ALA A 131 2.62 5.49 2.19
N PRO A 132 2.41 6.47 3.09
CA PRO A 132 2.75 7.86 2.80
C PRO A 132 4.27 8.04 2.79
N VAL A 133 4.83 8.53 1.69
CA VAL A 133 6.24 8.92 1.60
C VAL A 133 6.29 10.42 1.33
N THR A 134 7.07 11.14 2.14
CA THR A 134 7.20 12.60 2.05
C THR A 134 8.66 12.99 1.99
N ILE A 135 9.02 13.87 1.07
CA ILE A 135 10.32 14.53 0.99
C ILE A 135 10.11 15.99 1.38
N GLU A 136 10.89 16.49 2.33
CA GLU A 136 10.81 17.86 2.80
C GLU A 136 12.16 18.57 2.62
N ARG A 137 12.13 19.77 2.05
CA ARG A 137 13.26 20.70 2.00
C ARG A 137 13.23 21.60 3.23
N LYS A 138 14.23 21.48 4.09
CA LYS A 138 14.41 22.34 5.25
C LYS A 138 15.06 23.68 4.86
N LYS A 139 15.04 24.64 5.79
CA LYS A 139 15.65 25.97 5.59
C LYS A 139 17.17 25.93 5.39
N ASP A 140 17.82 24.86 5.85
CA ASP A 140 19.25 24.58 5.66
C ASP A 140 19.58 23.99 4.27
N GLY A 141 18.60 23.91 3.36
CA GLY A 141 18.76 23.32 2.03
C GLY A 141 18.71 21.79 2.01
N ASN A 142 18.70 21.14 3.17
CA ASN A 142 18.71 19.68 3.25
C ASN A 142 17.35 19.07 2.90
N LEU A 143 17.41 17.97 2.15
CA LEU A 143 16.26 17.11 1.86
C LEU A 143 16.19 15.96 2.86
N ARG A 144 15.02 15.79 3.49
CA ARG A 144 14.76 14.69 4.40
C ARG A 144 13.51 13.92 3.99
N VAL A 145 13.60 12.60 4.05
CA VAL A 145 12.55 11.66 3.66
C VAL A 145 11.89 11.07 4.90
N SER A 146 10.57 10.98 4.89
CA SER A 146 9.76 10.30 5.90
C SER A 146 8.88 9.24 5.24
N PHE A 147 8.84 8.04 5.84
CA PHE A 147 7.98 6.93 5.43
C PHE A 147 7.70 6.02 6.63
N PRO A 148 6.69 5.12 6.55
CA PRO A 148 6.31 4.28 7.68
C PRO A 148 7.43 3.36 8.17
N SER A 149 7.33 2.93 9.43
CA SER A 149 8.26 1.97 10.07
C SER A 149 9.68 2.46 10.33
N VAL A 150 10.02 3.70 10.00
CA VAL A 150 11.26 4.36 10.44
C VAL A 150 10.93 5.59 11.29
N PRO A 151 11.37 5.64 12.56
CA PRO A 151 11.22 6.85 13.38
C PRO A 151 11.99 8.04 12.80
N GLY A 152 11.32 9.19 12.73
CA GLY A 152 11.90 10.45 12.27
C GLY A 152 12.12 10.52 10.75
N LYS A 153 12.96 11.47 10.33
CA LYS A 153 13.25 11.76 8.91
C LYS A 153 14.69 11.40 8.57
N ILE A 154 14.92 10.74 7.46
CA ILE A 154 16.23 10.27 7.00
C ILE A 154 16.76 11.25 5.95
N PRO A 155 18.02 11.71 6.01
CA PRO A 155 18.60 12.49 4.92
C PRO A 155 18.52 11.76 3.58
N LEU A 156 18.15 12.47 2.52
CA LEU A 156 17.92 11.87 1.19
C LEU A 156 19.16 11.15 0.67
N ALA A 157 20.34 11.76 0.74
CA ALA A 157 21.57 11.16 0.22
C ALA A 157 21.91 9.82 0.90
N ILE A 158 21.70 9.71 2.22
CA ILE A 158 21.88 8.46 2.97
C ILE A 158 20.90 7.39 2.47
N LEU A 159 19.63 7.76 2.24
CA LEU A 159 18.62 6.84 1.73
C LEU A 159 18.92 6.39 0.29
N MET A 160 19.36 7.29 -0.58
CA MET A 160 19.74 7.00 -1.96
C MET A 160 20.92 6.03 -2.03
N ARG A 161 21.94 6.20 -1.16
CA ARG A 161 23.03 5.22 -1.02
C ARG A 161 22.54 3.87 -0.53
N ALA A 162 21.66 3.85 0.49
CA ALA A 162 21.08 2.61 1.02
C ALA A 162 20.27 1.82 -0.03
N LEU A 163 19.77 2.50 -1.07
CA LEU A 163 19.03 1.88 -2.18
C LEU A 163 19.93 1.40 -3.34
N GLY A 164 21.23 1.71 -3.31
CA GLY A 164 22.21 1.16 -4.23
C GLY A 164 22.92 2.17 -5.13
N LEU A 165 22.66 3.49 -5.00
CA LEU A 165 23.45 4.50 -5.71
C LEU A 165 24.82 4.66 -5.05
N LYS A 166 25.89 4.40 -5.81
CA LYS A 166 27.25 4.27 -5.25
C LYS A 166 27.97 5.60 -5.20
N SER A 167 27.93 6.34 -6.31
CA SER A 167 28.66 7.59 -6.46
C SER A 167 27.78 8.83 -6.24
N ASP A 168 28.41 9.95 -5.89
CA ASP A 168 27.70 11.21 -5.67
C ASP A 168 27.12 11.72 -6.98
N ARG A 169 27.87 11.50 -8.06
CA ARG A 169 27.45 11.75 -9.44
C ARG A 169 26.16 11.01 -9.78
N GLU A 170 26.04 9.72 -9.47
CA GLU A 170 24.80 8.96 -9.68
C GLU A 170 23.62 9.57 -8.91
N ILE A 171 23.86 10.11 -7.70
CA ILE A 171 22.80 10.75 -6.91
C ILE A 171 22.37 12.08 -7.56
N PHE A 172 23.32 12.89 -8.05
CA PHE A 172 23.00 14.12 -8.79
C PHE A 172 22.20 13.82 -10.06
N GLU A 173 22.70 12.92 -10.90
CA GLU A 173 22.07 12.50 -12.17
C GLU A 173 20.68 11.86 -11.92
N ALA A 174 20.50 11.13 -10.82
CA ALA A 174 19.21 10.56 -10.46
C ALA A 174 18.17 11.63 -10.05
N ILE A 175 18.60 12.80 -9.56
CA ILE A 175 17.71 13.89 -9.18
C ILE A 175 17.48 14.83 -10.36
N SER A 176 18.53 15.41 -10.94
CA SER A 176 18.38 16.32 -12.08
C SER A 176 19.72 16.60 -12.77
N ASP A 177 19.65 16.77 -14.09
CA ASP A 177 20.76 17.25 -14.91
C ASP A 177 20.86 18.78 -14.97
N ASN A 178 19.89 19.52 -14.40
CA ASN A 178 19.91 20.98 -14.42
C ASN A 178 21.00 21.54 -13.49
N PRO A 179 21.96 22.34 -14.00
CA PRO A 179 23.04 22.91 -13.19
C PRO A 179 22.58 23.77 -12.00
N GLU A 180 21.43 24.44 -12.11
CA GLU A 180 20.89 25.25 -11.01
C GLU A 180 20.40 24.36 -9.85
N ILE A 181 19.72 23.27 -10.18
CA ILE A 181 19.26 22.28 -9.19
C ILE A 181 20.47 21.56 -8.58
N GLN A 182 21.50 21.23 -9.36
CA GLN A 182 22.70 20.57 -8.86
C GLN A 182 23.45 21.41 -7.81
N LYS A 183 23.50 22.74 -7.97
CA LYS A 183 24.09 23.64 -6.96
C LYS A 183 23.34 23.57 -5.62
N GLU A 184 22.01 23.54 -5.66
CA GLU A 184 21.17 23.41 -4.46
C GLU A 184 21.26 22.03 -3.79
N LEU A 185 21.77 21.01 -4.49
CA LEU A 185 21.92 19.65 -3.98
C LEU A 185 23.23 19.43 -3.21
N ILE A 186 24.21 20.33 -3.30
CA ILE A 186 25.47 20.27 -2.55
C ILE A 186 25.24 20.00 -1.04
N PRO A 187 24.42 20.78 -0.30
CA PRO A 187 24.19 20.52 1.12
C PRO A 187 23.59 19.12 1.39
N VAL A 188 22.79 18.59 0.46
CA VAL A 188 22.16 17.27 0.59
C VAL A 188 23.20 16.15 0.57
N ILE A 189 24.24 16.28 -0.26
CA ILE A 189 25.33 15.30 -0.36
C ILE A 189 26.28 15.43 0.83
N ASP A 190 26.58 16.64 1.28
CA ASP A 190 27.51 16.89 2.39
C ASP A 190 27.10 16.14 3.68
N VAL A 191 25.79 16.00 3.93
CA VAL A 191 25.26 15.22 5.06
C VAL A 191 25.60 13.73 4.96
N ALA A 192 25.78 13.19 3.76
CA ALA A 192 26.17 11.79 3.56
C ALA A 192 27.68 11.56 3.60
N SER A 193 28.50 12.61 3.65
CA SER A 193 29.96 12.50 3.73
C SER A 193 30.41 11.77 5.01
N GLU A 194 29.66 11.89 6.12
CA GLU A 194 29.98 11.21 7.39
C GLU A 194 29.94 9.68 7.30
N ILE A 195 29.13 9.14 6.38
CA ILE A 195 28.96 7.68 6.21
C ILE A 195 29.70 7.14 4.99
N GLN A 196 30.18 8.03 4.13
CA GLN A 196 30.83 7.71 2.87
C GLN A 196 32.27 7.25 3.12
N VAL A 197 32.62 6.14 2.49
CA VAL A 197 33.98 5.62 2.44
C VAL A 197 34.40 5.64 0.97
N HIS A 198 35.14 6.67 0.57
CA HIS A 198 35.49 6.92 -0.83
C HIS A 198 36.18 5.75 -1.54
N GLN A 199 36.90 4.91 -0.78
CA GLN A 199 37.63 3.75 -1.31
C GLN A 199 36.79 2.48 -1.41
N ASP A 200 35.61 2.44 -0.77
CA ASP A 200 34.79 1.24 -0.66
C ASP A 200 33.28 1.57 -0.73
N PRO A 201 32.68 1.43 -1.94
CA PRO A 201 31.24 1.65 -2.14
C PRO A 201 30.36 0.67 -1.35
N GLU A 202 30.82 -0.57 -1.12
CA GLU A 202 30.04 -1.57 -0.39
C GLU A 202 29.99 -1.25 1.10
N LYS A 203 31.10 -0.79 1.67
CA LYS A 203 31.14 -0.31 3.05
C LYS A 203 30.29 0.95 3.23
N SER A 204 30.25 1.84 2.24
CA SER A 204 29.36 3.00 2.22
C SER A 204 27.89 2.58 2.25
N LEU A 205 27.51 1.59 1.44
CA LEU A 205 26.17 0.99 1.44
C LEU A 205 25.82 0.38 2.82
N GLN A 206 26.73 -0.41 3.39
CA GLN A 206 26.53 -1.02 4.71
C GLN A 206 26.39 0.03 5.82
N ASN A 207 27.17 1.11 5.78
CA ASN A 207 27.07 2.22 6.73
C ASN A 207 25.72 2.94 6.61
N ALA A 208 25.23 3.15 5.38
CA ALA A 208 23.91 3.74 5.13
C ALA A 208 22.78 2.86 5.67
N LEU A 209 22.85 1.54 5.43
CA LEU A 209 21.90 0.58 5.96
C LEU A 209 21.95 0.49 7.50
N ASP A 210 23.14 0.52 8.09
CA ASP A 210 23.28 0.54 9.56
C ASP A 210 22.75 1.85 10.16
N TYR A 211 22.91 2.98 9.48
CA TYR A 211 22.34 4.26 9.92
C TYR A 211 20.81 4.19 10.03
N ILE A 212 20.15 3.59 9.05
CA ILE A 212 18.69 3.35 9.09
C ILE A 212 18.37 2.31 10.16
N GLY A 213 19.13 1.22 10.20
CA GLY A 213 18.93 0.11 11.14
C GLY A 213 19.07 0.53 12.62
N LYS A 214 19.95 1.48 12.94
CA LYS A 214 20.09 2.09 14.28
C LYS A 214 18.80 2.73 14.79
N ARG A 215 17.95 3.22 13.88
CA ARG A 215 16.67 3.86 14.23
C ARG A 215 15.53 2.87 14.34
N VAL A 216 15.58 1.78 13.57
CA VAL A 216 14.51 0.77 13.52
C VAL A 216 14.71 -0.33 14.57
N ALA A 217 15.95 -0.73 14.84
CA ALA A 217 16.32 -1.83 15.71
C ALA A 217 17.37 -1.37 16.73
N VAL A 218 16.93 -0.52 17.67
CA VAL A 218 17.79 0.03 18.73
C VAL A 218 18.31 -1.10 19.63
N GLY A 219 19.60 -1.06 19.98
CA GLY A 219 20.22 -2.03 20.89
C GLY A 219 20.53 -3.40 20.26
N GLN A 220 20.26 -3.61 18.98
CA GLN A 220 20.55 -4.87 18.28
C GLN A 220 21.92 -4.86 17.60
N THR A 221 22.43 -6.05 17.26
CA THR A 221 23.70 -6.24 16.56
C THR A 221 23.67 -5.61 15.16
N LYS A 222 24.85 -5.21 14.64
CA LYS A 222 24.98 -4.55 13.33
C LYS A 222 24.31 -5.36 12.21
N ASP A 223 24.54 -6.67 12.18
CA ASP A 223 23.98 -7.54 11.14
C ASP A 223 22.45 -7.62 11.21
N TYR A 224 21.90 -7.67 12.43
CA TYR A 224 20.45 -7.64 12.61
C TYR A 224 19.87 -6.29 12.16
N ARG A 225 20.53 -5.18 12.48
CA ARG A 225 20.11 -3.83 12.07
C ARG A 225 20.10 -3.67 10.55
N ILE A 226 21.12 -4.16 9.86
CA ILE A 226 21.20 -4.12 8.40
C ILE A 226 20.08 -4.96 7.78
N LYS A 227 19.90 -6.21 8.23
CA LYS A 227 18.81 -7.08 7.75
C LYS A 227 17.45 -6.42 7.96
N ARG A 228 17.24 -5.79 9.13
CA ARG A 228 16.00 -5.10 9.44
C ARG A 228 15.79 -3.85 8.59
N ALA A 229 16.84 -3.08 8.32
CA ALA A 229 16.77 -1.94 7.42
C ALA A 229 16.37 -2.36 6.01
N CYS A 230 16.99 -3.42 5.45
CA CYS A 230 16.60 -3.97 4.15
C CYS A 230 15.11 -4.34 4.10
N GLN A 231 14.64 -5.12 5.08
CA GLN A 231 13.21 -5.47 5.17
C GLN A 231 12.29 -4.24 5.21
N VAL A 232 12.72 -3.18 5.89
CA VAL A 232 11.92 -1.95 5.98
C VAL A 232 11.88 -1.19 4.66
N LEU A 233 13.02 -1.06 3.98
CA LEU A 233 13.10 -0.44 2.65
C LEU A 233 12.30 -1.23 1.61
N ASP A 234 12.33 -2.55 1.69
CA ASP A 234 11.64 -3.41 0.73
C ASP A 234 10.13 -3.36 0.92
N ARG A 235 9.63 -3.45 2.16
CA ARG A 235 8.19 -3.55 2.44
C ARG A 235 7.45 -2.22 2.60
N TYR A 236 8.12 -1.17 3.11
CA TYR A 236 7.45 0.07 3.51
C TYR A 236 7.79 1.27 2.63
N LEU A 237 8.98 1.33 2.04
CA LEU A 237 9.35 2.41 1.14
C LEU A 237 8.80 2.13 -0.27
N LEU A 238 7.92 3.02 -0.75
CA LEU A 238 7.36 3.01 -2.10
C LEU A 238 6.91 1.61 -2.59
N PRO A 239 6.09 0.86 -1.84
CA PRO A 239 5.69 -0.51 -2.17
C PRO A 239 5.08 -0.66 -3.57
N HIS A 240 4.45 0.39 -4.11
CA HIS A 240 3.89 0.40 -5.47
C HIS A 240 4.91 0.14 -6.60
N ILE A 241 6.20 0.40 -6.38
CA ILE A 241 7.26 0.09 -7.35
C ILE A 241 7.62 -1.39 -7.29
N GLY A 242 7.73 -1.94 -6.07
CA GLY A 242 8.31 -3.26 -5.88
C GLY A 242 8.63 -3.55 -4.42
N ASN A 243 8.72 -4.83 -4.08
CA ASN A 243 9.12 -5.29 -2.75
C ASN A 243 10.40 -6.13 -2.79
N ASP A 244 11.00 -6.28 -3.96
CA ASP A 244 12.20 -7.08 -4.15
C ASP A 244 13.45 -6.20 -4.10
N GLU A 245 14.59 -6.81 -3.80
CA GLU A 245 15.87 -6.10 -3.72
C GLU A 245 16.27 -5.46 -5.06
N SER A 246 15.93 -6.09 -6.18
CA SER A 246 16.16 -5.56 -7.53
C SER A 246 15.38 -4.28 -7.83
N ASP A 247 14.28 -4.03 -7.11
CA ASP A 247 13.46 -2.83 -7.30
C ASP A 247 13.99 -1.62 -6.51
N ARG A 248 14.97 -1.80 -5.62
CA ARG A 248 15.53 -0.71 -4.80
C ARG A 248 16.09 0.42 -5.67
N ILE A 249 16.76 0.08 -6.78
CA ILE A 249 17.29 1.06 -7.72
C ILE A 249 16.16 1.89 -8.35
N LYS A 250 15.04 1.26 -8.74
CA LYS A 250 13.87 1.97 -9.28
C LYS A 250 13.26 2.91 -8.23
N LYS A 251 13.24 2.49 -6.96
CA LYS A 251 12.81 3.35 -5.84
C LYS A 251 13.72 4.56 -5.68
N ALA A 252 15.04 4.40 -5.86
CA ALA A 252 15.99 5.51 -5.81
C ALA A 252 15.69 6.55 -6.89
N TYR A 253 15.51 6.14 -8.15
CA TYR A 253 15.15 7.07 -9.23
C TYR A 253 13.80 7.76 -8.99
N TYR A 254 12.81 7.05 -8.43
CA TYR A 254 11.53 7.67 -8.09
C TYR A 254 11.66 8.73 -6.98
N LEU A 255 12.48 8.47 -5.94
CA LEU A 255 12.82 9.47 -4.94
C LEU A 255 13.60 10.64 -5.55
N GLY A 256 14.42 10.37 -6.57
CA GLY A 256 15.11 11.37 -7.38
C GLY A 256 14.13 12.32 -8.05
N GLN A 257 13.15 11.77 -8.78
CA GLN A 257 12.06 12.56 -9.39
C GLN A 257 11.24 13.33 -8.36
N MET A 258 10.93 12.74 -7.20
CA MET A 258 10.27 13.45 -6.11
C MET A 258 11.10 14.64 -5.63
N SER A 259 12.40 14.46 -5.50
CA SER A 259 13.33 15.50 -5.04
C SER A 259 13.49 16.61 -6.07
N GLN A 260 13.55 16.25 -7.35
CA GLN A 260 13.53 17.19 -8.46
C GLN A 260 12.32 18.11 -8.39
N LYS A 261 11.13 17.53 -8.18
CA LYS A 261 9.89 18.33 -8.06
C LYS A 261 9.94 19.35 -6.92
N VAL A 262 10.52 18.98 -5.77
CA VAL A 262 10.68 19.88 -4.62
C VAL A 262 11.67 21.00 -4.96
N MET A 263 12.76 20.67 -5.64
CA MET A 263 13.79 21.64 -6.03
C MET A 263 13.27 22.64 -7.08
N GLU A 264 12.59 22.14 -8.11
CA GLU A 264 11.93 22.97 -9.13
C GLU A 264 10.94 23.95 -8.49
N LEU A 265 10.12 23.48 -7.55
CA LEU A 265 9.19 24.35 -6.82
C LEU A 265 9.94 25.39 -5.98
N SER A 266 11.01 24.99 -5.28
CA SER A 266 11.78 25.92 -4.44
C SER A 266 12.53 27.01 -5.22
N LEU A 267 12.86 26.74 -6.49
CA LEU A 267 13.49 27.69 -7.40
C LEU A 267 12.47 28.50 -8.21
N GLY A 268 11.16 28.26 -8.02
CA GLY A 268 10.11 28.93 -8.80
C GLY A 268 10.03 28.49 -10.26
N LEU A 269 10.61 27.33 -10.61
CA LEU A 269 10.53 26.73 -11.96
C LEU A 269 9.21 25.98 -12.19
N ARG A 270 8.44 25.76 -11.11
CA ARG A 270 7.15 25.06 -11.10
C ARG A 270 6.20 25.75 -10.12
N GLU A 271 4.91 25.70 -10.42
CA GLU A 271 3.82 26.01 -9.49
C GLU A 271 3.41 24.80 -8.61
N PRO A 272 2.90 25.02 -7.39
CA PRO A 272 2.36 23.95 -6.55
C PRO A 272 1.31 23.08 -7.26
N ASP A 273 1.32 21.77 -7.01
CA ASP A 273 0.32 20.85 -7.55
C ASP A 273 -1.05 21.08 -6.87
N ASP A 274 -2.09 21.39 -7.67
CA ASP A 274 -3.46 21.55 -7.18
C ASP A 274 -4.07 20.18 -6.81
N LYS A 275 -4.28 19.96 -5.51
CA LYS A 275 -4.86 18.72 -4.96
C LYS A 275 -6.35 18.58 -5.28
N ASP A 276 -7.03 19.68 -5.54
CA ASP A 276 -8.47 19.69 -5.79
C ASP A 276 -8.82 19.43 -7.26
N HIS A 277 -7.85 19.57 -8.16
CA HIS A 277 -8.01 19.21 -9.56
C HIS A 277 -8.34 17.70 -9.73
N TYR A 278 -9.41 17.37 -10.46
CA TYR A 278 -9.89 15.99 -10.64
C TYR A 278 -8.85 15.02 -11.23
N ALA A 279 -7.86 15.50 -11.99
CA ALA A 279 -6.74 14.66 -12.44
C ALA A 279 -5.95 14.03 -11.26
N ASN A 280 -5.98 14.68 -10.10
CA ASN A 280 -5.33 14.27 -8.85
C ASN A 280 -6.29 13.61 -7.86
N LYS A 281 -7.55 13.36 -8.25
CA LYS A 281 -8.55 12.66 -7.43
C LYS A 281 -8.96 11.33 -8.06
N ARG A 282 -9.42 10.40 -7.24
CA ARG A 282 -9.96 9.09 -7.65
C ARG A 282 -11.19 8.76 -6.83
N LEU A 283 -12.20 8.21 -7.49
CA LEU A 283 -13.43 7.76 -6.86
C LEU A 283 -13.33 6.27 -6.55
N LYS A 284 -13.38 5.91 -5.27
CA LYS A 284 -13.46 4.54 -4.78
C LYS A 284 -14.91 4.11 -4.76
N LEU A 285 -15.25 3.26 -5.73
CA LEU A 285 -16.58 2.68 -5.85
C LEU A 285 -16.79 1.52 -4.87
N ALA A 286 -18.03 1.06 -4.74
CA ALA A 286 -18.41 -0.04 -3.85
C ALA A 286 -17.51 -1.28 -4.00
N GLY A 287 -17.15 -1.68 -5.23
CA GLY A 287 -16.30 -2.85 -5.47
C GLY A 287 -14.90 -2.75 -4.88
N GLU A 288 -14.26 -1.59 -4.99
CA GLU A 288 -12.92 -1.36 -4.42
C GLU A 288 -12.95 -1.32 -2.89
N LEU A 289 -13.96 -0.65 -2.32
CA LEU A 289 -14.16 -0.58 -0.87
C LEU A 289 -14.41 -1.98 -0.29
N PHE A 290 -15.26 -2.76 -0.96
CA PHE A 290 -15.58 -4.14 -0.56
C PHE A 290 -14.37 -5.07 -0.70
N THR A 291 -13.57 -4.92 -1.77
CA THR A 291 -12.31 -5.66 -1.95
C THR A 291 -11.31 -5.34 -0.83
N SER A 292 -11.21 -4.07 -0.42
CA SER A 292 -10.35 -3.66 0.69
C SER A 292 -10.77 -4.32 2.00
N LEU A 293 -12.07 -4.36 2.30
CA LEU A 293 -12.62 -5.02 3.48
C LEU A 293 -12.37 -6.54 3.44
N PHE A 294 -12.69 -7.19 2.32
CA PHE A 294 -12.50 -8.63 2.15
C PHE A 294 -11.05 -9.04 2.32
N ARG A 295 -10.10 -8.25 1.79
CA ARG A 295 -8.66 -8.53 1.96
C ARG A 295 -8.24 -8.57 3.43
N VAL A 296 -8.67 -7.61 4.24
CA VAL A 296 -8.33 -7.57 5.68
C VAL A 296 -8.95 -8.76 6.41
N ALA A 297 -10.24 -9.04 6.15
CA ALA A 297 -10.92 -10.19 6.75
C ALA A 297 -10.27 -11.52 6.37
N PHE A 298 -9.92 -11.69 5.09
CA PHE A 298 -9.29 -12.90 4.57
C PHE A 298 -7.87 -13.10 5.10
N LEU A 299 -7.06 -12.05 5.20
CA LEU A 299 -5.73 -12.13 5.81
C LEU A 299 -5.80 -12.51 7.29
N ASN A 300 -6.81 -12.03 8.02
CA ASN A 300 -7.04 -12.45 9.40
C ASN A 300 -7.42 -13.93 9.47
N LEU A 301 -8.27 -14.43 8.56
CA LEU A 301 -8.59 -15.85 8.45
C LEU A 301 -7.33 -16.69 8.20
N VAL A 302 -6.48 -16.29 7.24
CA VAL A 302 -5.22 -17.00 6.94
C VAL A 302 -4.30 -17.03 8.16
N LYS A 303 -4.21 -15.93 8.91
CA LYS A 303 -3.42 -15.86 10.15
C LYS A 303 -3.94 -16.82 11.22
N GLU A 304 -5.26 -16.90 11.38
CA GLU A 304 -5.90 -17.81 12.33
C GLU A 304 -5.70 -19.28 11.93
N VAL A 305 -5.93 -19.62 10.66
CA VAL A 305 -5.68 -20.97 10.13
C VAL A 305 -4.24 -21.39 10.37
N LYS A 306 -3.27 -20.50 10.06
CA LYS A 306 -1.86 -20.75 10.33
C LYS A 306 -1.60 -21.02 11.82
N TYR A 307 -2.14 -20.19 12.70
CA TYR A 307 -1.98 -20.34 14.15
C TYR A 307 -2.55 -21.67 14.67
N GLN A 308 -3.71 -22.09 14.17
CA GLN A 308 -4.31 -23.37 14.55
C GLN A 308 -3.51 -24.56 14.03
N LEU A 309 -3.01 -24.51 12.80
CA LEU A 309 -2.17 -25.58 12.23
C LEU A 309 -0.83 -25.71 12.95
N GLU A 310 -0.20 -24.60 13.38
CA GLU A 310 1.06 -24.63 14.14
C GLU A 310 0.91 -25.20 15.57
N ARG A 311 -0.33 -25.32 16.08
CA ARG A 311 -0.61 -25.87 17.42
C ARG A 311 -0.90 -27.38 17.42
N ILE A 312 -1.16 -27.98 16.26
CA ILE A 312 -1.42 -29.41 16.07
C ILE A 312 -0.10 -30.16 15.99
#